data_AF-A0A920L8Y4-F1
#
_entry.id   AF-A0A920L8Y4-F1
#
_cell.length_a   1.000
_cell.length_b   1.000
_cell.length_c   1.000
_cell.angle_alpha   90.00
_cell.angle_beta   90.00
_cell.angle_gamma   90.00
#
_symmetry.space_group_name_H-M   'P 1'
#
loop_
_entity.id
_entity.type
_entity.pdbx_description
1 polymer ?
#
loop_
_entity_poly.entity_id
_entity_poly.type
_entity_poly.pdbx_seq_one_letter_code
_entity_poly.pdbx_strand_id
1 'polypeptide(L)'
;MILKKAECILLKDMNEPGYLEKKRTIKKDINGLCFILKLPINICPSYAFEIMINDARTISKKYNGNVLNENMILLSKEDEESIKNDIISINENS
;
A
#
# COMPACT_ATOMS: atom_id res chain seq x y z
N MET A 1 -2.65 -15.78 -11.79
CA MET A 1 -2.50 -14.37 -12.18
C MET A 1 -1.23 -13.89 -11.52
N ILE A 2 -0.24 -13.63 -12.36
CA ILE A 2 1.18 -13.65 -12.03
C ILE A 2 1.55 -12.30 -11.39
N LEU A 3 2.12 -12.33 -10.17
CA LEU A 3 2.70 -11.20 -9.42
C LEU A 3 3.97 -10.61 -10.10
N LYS A 4 4.03 -10.54 -11.43
CA LYS A 4 5.19 -10.03 -12.18
C LYS A 4 5.21 -8.50 -12.31
N LYS A 5 4.18 -7.79 -11.84
CA LYS A 5 4.10 -6.31 -11.79
C LYS A 5 4.29 -5.74 -10.38
N ALA A 6 4.52 -6.60 -9.38
CA ALA A 6 4.41 -6.25 -7.95
C ALA A 6 5.76 -6.30 -7.20
N GLU A 7 6.90 -6.09 -7.85
CA GLU A 7 8.15 -5.90 -7.10
C GLU A 7 8.18 -4.56 -6.35
N CYS A 8 7.30 -3.62 -6.72
CA CYS A 8 7.28 -2.29 -6.15
C CYS A 8 6.34 -2.13 -4.95
N ILE A 9 5.18 -2.81 -4.97
CA ILE A 9 4.12 -2.65 -3.95
C ILE A 9 3.88 -4.01 -3.27
N LEU A 10 4.20 -4.10 -1.98
CA LEU A 10 3.87 -5.26 -1.15
C LEU A 10 2.52 -5.04 -0.48
N LEU A 11 1.65 -6.05 -0.53
CA LEU A 11 0.36 -6.07 0.15
C LEU A 11 0.37 -7.14 1.25
N LYS A 12 0.03 -6.75 2.47
CA LYS A 12 0.00 -7.66 3.64
C LYS A 12 -1.31 -7.58 4.40
N ASP A 13 -1.72 -8.71 5.00
CA ASP A 13 -2.76 -8.73 6.05
C ASP A 13 -2.21 -8.02 7.29
N MET A 14 -3.01 -7.21 7.97
CA MET A 14 -2.58 -6.60 9.24
C MET A 14 -2.58 -7.60 10.39
N ASN A 15 -3.29 -8.72 10.27
CA ASN A 15 -3.23 -9.80 11.25
C ASN A 15 -1.94 -10.61 11.09
N GLU A 16 -1.32 -10.99 12.22
CA GLU A 16 -0.21 -11.96 12.19
C GLU A 16 -0.65 -13.29 11.55
N PRO A 17 0.21 -13.92 10.74
CA PRO A 17 1.60 -13.56 10.39
C PRO A 17 1.75 -12.63 9.14
N GLY A 18 0.67 -12.03 8.66
CA GLY A 18 0.69 -10.98 7.62
C GLY A 18 0.59 -11.45 6.16
N TYR A 19 0.55 -12.76 5.90
CA TYR A 19 0.38 -13.29 4.54
C TYR A 19 -1.09 -13.43 4.13
N LEU A 20 -1.35 -13.21 2.84
CA LEU A 20 -2.65 -13.45 2.21
C LEU A 20 -2.64 -14.83 1.54
N GLU A 21 -3.55 -15.71 1.94
CA GLU A 21 -3.72 -17.04 1.35
C GLU A 21 -4.93 -17.05 0.42
N LYS A 22 -4.73 -17.48 -0.84
CA LYS A 22 -5.81 -17.52 -1.83
C LYS A 22 -6.91 -18.55 -1.50
N LYS A 23 -6.53 -19.63 -0.80
CA LYS A 23 -7.42 -20.73 -0.41
C LYS A 23 -7.31 -20.94 1.11
N ARG A 24 -7.84 -20.00 1.89
CA ARG A 24 -7.92 -20.16 3.35
C ARG A 24 -8.97 -21.23 3.70
N THR A 25 -8.59 -22.19 4.55
CA THR A 25 -9.49 -23.21 5.13
C THR A 25 -10.31 -22.69 6.31
N ILE A 26 -9.86 -21.60 6.95
CA ILE A 26 -10.55 -20.94 8.07
C ILE A 26 -10.92 -19.51 7.66
N LYS A 27 -12.20 -19.14 7.81
CA LYS A 27 -12.65 -17.75 7.69
C LYS A 27 -12.14 -16.96 8.89
N LYS A 28 -10.98 -16.33 8.73
CA LYS A 28 -10.48 -15.30 9.65
C LYS A 28 -10.76 -13.94 9.01
N ASP A 29 -11.40 -13.05 9.77
CA ASP A 29 -11.66 -11.68 9.32
C ASP A 29 -10.34 -10.95 9.11
N ILE A 30 -10.22 -10.25 7.98
CA ILE A 30 -9.08 -9.39 7.67
C ILE A 30 -9.39 -8.02 8.26
N ASN A 31 -8.60 -7.59 9.23
CA ASN A 31 -8.83 -6.33 9.94
C ASN A 31 -8.33 -5.10 9.16
N GLY A 32 -7.46 -5.33 8.17
CA GLY A 32 -6.92 -4.30 7.32
C GLY A 32 -5.88 -4.85 6.35
N LEU A 33 -5.50 -4.03 5.39
CA LEU A 33 -4.44 -4.33 4.43
C LEU A 33 -3.37 -3.24 4.49
N CYS A 34 -2.11 -3.65 4.56
CA CYS A 34 -0.96 -2.74 4.53
C CYS A 34 -0.35 -2.73 3.13
N PHE A 35 -0.22 -1.54 2.55
CA PHE A 35 0.44 -1.29 1.27
C PHE A 35 1.81 -0.69 1.54
N ILE A 36 2.86 -1.27 0.95
CA ILE A 36 4.24 -0.86 1.20
C ILE A 36 4.92 -0.64 -0.15
N LEU A 37 5.41 0.57 -0.39
CA LEU A 37 6.28 0.89 -1.52
C LEU A 37 7.74 0.74 -1.09
N LYS A 38 8.50 -0.14 -1.75
CA LYS A 38 9.93 -0.32 -1.46
C LYS A 38 10.76 0.64 -2.33
N LEU A 39 11.66 1.38 -1.69
CA LEU A 39 12.63 2.27 -2.34
C LEU A 39 14.08 1.72 -2.22
N PRO A 40 14.98 2.04 -3.15
CA PRO A 40 14.70 2.75 -4.40
C PRO A 40 13.89 1.90 -5.37
N ILE A 41 13.19 2.57 -6.28
CA ILE A 41 12.30 2.00 -7.28
C ILE A 41 12.77 2.41 -8.68
N ASN A 42 12.80 1.45 -9.60
CA ASN A 42 13.30 1.63 -10.97
C ASN A 42 12.26 2.24 -11.93
N ILE A 43 11.18 2.81 -11.40
CA ILE A 43 10.16 3.56 -12.14
C ILE A 43 9.95 4.91 -11.47
N CYS A 44 9.22 5.81 -12.12
CA CYS A 44 8.90 7.11 -11.55
C CYS A 44 8.25 6.96 -10.14
N PRO A 45 8.89 7.43 -9.05
CA PRO A 45 8.44 7.16 -7.68
C PRO A 45 7.06 7.75 -7.38
N SER A 46 6.80 8.95 -7.89
CA SER A 46 5.50 9.61 -7.80
C SER A 46 4.39 8.81 -8.46
N TYR A 47 4.66 8.26 -9.65
CA TYR A 47 3.71 7.41 -10.37
C TYR A 47 3.44 6.09 -9.62
N ALA A 48 4.47 5.49 -9.03
CA ALA A 48 4.30 4.28 -8.23
C ALA A 48 3.45 4.52 -6.97
N PHE A 49 3.66 5.65 -6.30
CA PHE A 49 2.84 6.08 -5.17
C PHE A 49 1.38 6.31 -5.59
N GLU A 50 1.14 6.98 -6.72
CA GLU A 50 -0.22 7.21 -7.24
C GLU A 50 -0.96 5.91 -7.54
N ILE A 51 -0.29 4.91 -8.12
CA ILE A 51 -0.86 3.57 -8.31
C ILE A 51 -1.24 2.96 -6.95
N MET A 52 -0.32 2.97 -5.98
CA MET A 52 -0.54 2.38 -4.66
C MET A 52 -1.74 2.99 -3.94
N ILE A 53 -1.85 4.32 -3.92
CA ILE A 53 -2.96 5.04 -3.28
C ILE A 53 -4.28 4.79 -3.99
N ASN A 54 -4.28 4.75 -5.33
CA ASN A 54 -5.49 4.45 -6.09
C ASN A 54 -6.00 3.02 -5.84
N ASP A 55 -5.11 2.04 -5.73
CA ASP A 55 -5.46 0.67 -5.36
C ASP A 55 -6.02 0.61 -3.94
N ALA A 56 -5.37 1.27 -2.97
CA ALA A 56 -5.83 1.36 -1.59
C ALA A 56 -7.23 1.97 -1.48
N ARG A 57 -7.49 3.08 -2.19
CA ARG A 57 -8.81 3.74 -2.24
C ARG A 57 -9.87 2.86 -2.89
N THR A 58 -9.51 2.14 -3.96
CA THR A 58 -10.44 1.22 -4.64
C THR A 58 -10.88 0.10 -3.71
N ILE A 59 -9.94 -0.47 -2.95
CA ILE A 59 -10.22 -1.51 -1.96
C ILE A 59 -11.00 -0.95 -0.77
N SER A 60 -10.61 0.21 -0.23
CA SER A 60 -11.32 0.89 0.86
C SER A 60 -12.79 1.11 0.50
N LYS A 61 -13.09 1.65 -0.69
CA LYS A 61 -14.47 1.84 -1.16
C LYS A 61 -15.25 0.52 -1.26
N LYS A 62 -14.61 -0.53 -1.79
CA LYS A 62 -15.26 -1.84 -1.97
C LYS A 62 -15.67 -2.50 -0.64
N TYR A 63 -14.88 -2.29 0.41
CA TYR A 63 -15.09 -2.92 1.72
C TYR A 63 -15.52 -1.93 2.82
N ASN A 64 -15.93 -0.71 2.43
CA ASN A 64 -16.37 0.35 3.34
C ASN A 64 -15.34 0.66 4.47
N GLY A 65 -14.06 0.60 4.12
CA GLY A 65 -12.94 0.90 5.02
C GLY A 65 -12.33 2.27 4.78
N ASN A 66 -11.37 2.66 5.62
CA ASN A 66 -10.62 3.91 5.50
C ASN A 66 -9.20 3.66 4.96
N VAL A 67 -8.65 4.65 4.26
CA VAL A 67 -7.22 4.68 3.92
C VAL A 67 -6.51 5.47 5.02
N LEU A 68 -5.51 4.84 5.63
CA LEU A 68 -4.78 5.39 6.77
C LEU A 68 -3.30 5.55 6.41
N ASN A 69 -2.62 6.48 7.07
CA ASN A 69 -1.16 6.58 7.06
C ASN A 69 -0.52 5.53 8.00
N GLU A 70 0.81 5.53 8.10
CA GLU A 70 1.58 4.61 8.93
C GLU A 70 1.28 4.74 10.43
N ASN A 71 0.74 5.88 10.86
CA ASN A 71 0.33 6.16 12.23
C ASN A 71 -1.14 5.80 12.50
N MET A 72 -1.81 5.10 11.57
CA MET A 72 -3.22 4.72 11.65
C MET A 72 -4.20 5.91 11.69
N ILE A 73 -3.78 7.06 11.17
CA ILE A 73 -4.60 8.27 11.05
C ILE A 73 -5.19 8.32 9.63
N LEU A 74 -6.41 8.83 9.51
CA LEU A 74 -7.07 9.01 8.21
C LEU A 74 -6.16 9.84 7.28
N LEU A 75 -5.87 9.28 6.11
CA LEU A 75 -4.95 9.88 5.16
C LEU A 75 -5.57 11.16 4.56
N SER A 76 -4.94 12.30 4.80
CA SER A 76 -5.31 13.59 4.21
C SER A 76 -4.63 13.83 2.87
N LYS A 77 -5.03 14.90 2.16
CA LYS A 77 -4.35 15.29 0.92
C LYS A 77 -2.96 15.85 1.19
N GLU A 78 -2.82 16.55 2.30
CA GLU A 78 -1.56 17.11 2.77
C GLU A 78 -0.55 15.99 3.09
N ASP A 79 -1.02 14.92 3.75
CA ASP A 79 -0.19 13.73 3.99
C ASP A 79 0.24 13.08 2.68
N GLU A 80 -0.66 12.94 1.70
CA GLU A 80 -0.33 12.35 0.40
C GLU A 80 0.75 13.13 -0.35
N GLU A 81 0.65 14.46 -0.37
CA GLU A 81 1.67 15.31 -1.00
C GLU A 81 3.00 15.24 -0.24
N SER A 82 2.97 15.23 1.10
CA SER A 82 4.18 15.07 1.91
C SER A 82 4.89 13.75 1.62
N ILE A 83 4.15 12.63 1.66
CA ILE A 83 4.68 11.29 1.42
C ILE A 83 5.22 11.19 -0.02
N LYS A 84 4.53 11.77 -1.00
CA LYS A 84 4.98 11.79 -2.40
C LYS A 84 6.33 12.51 -2.54
N ASN A 85 6.51 13.65 -1.87
CA ASN A 85 7.75 14.40 -1.88
C ASN A 85 8.89 13.63 -1.18
N ASP A 86 8.60 12.99 -0.04
CA ASP A 86 9.57 12.16 0.68
C ASP A 86 10.03 10.98 -0.17
N ILE A 87 9.10 10.31 -0.85
CA ILE A 87 9.39 9.18 -1.75
C ILE A 87 10.31 9.61 -2.90
N ILE A 88 10.05 10.76 -3.53
CA ILE A 88 10.91 11.30 -4.60
C ILE A 88 12.31 11.58 -4.05
N SER A 89 12.38 12.31 -2.93
CA SER A 89 13.64 12.69 -2.29
C SER A 89 14.48 11.47 -1.89
N ILE A 90 13.88 10.47 -1.24
CA ILE A 90 14.60 9.25 -0.84
C ILE A 90 15.11 8.51 -2.06
N ASN A 91 14.30 8.38 -3.11
CA ASN A 91 14.66 7.63 -4.30
C ASN A 91 15.80 8.26 -5.11
N GLU A 92 15.88 9.59 -5.15
CA GLU A 92 16.96 10.33 -5.82
C GLU A 92 18.28 10.27 -5.05
N ASN A 93 18.24 10.03 -3.74
CA ASN A 93 19.40 10.00 -2.84
C ASN A 93 19.83 8.58 -2.41
N SER A 94 19.24 7.52 -2.99
CA SER A 94 19.50 6.11 -2.66
C SER A 94 20.52 5.43 -3.58
#